data_AF-A0A6I4I1L6-F1
#
_entry.id   AF-A0A6I4I1L6-F1
#
_cell.length_a   1.000
_cell.length_b   1.000
_cell.length_c   1.000
_cell.angle_alpha   90.00
_cell.angle_beta   90.00
_cell.angle_gamma   90.00
#
_symmetry.space_group_name_H-M   'P 1'
#
loop_
_entity.id
_entity.type
_entity.pdbx_description
1 polymer ?
#
loop_
_entity_poly.entity_id
_entity_poly.type
_entity_poly.pdbx_seq_one_letter_code
_entity_poly.pdbx_strand_id
1 'polypeptide(L)'
;MAFRKLININKFFAALTLLLLSATGVWAQATVNATTPAATEKANVWVGPGYYVLLFLVICLAIAIIGKILKVYDITQQIQHKEPIKLNNLMAYFFIAFLVIGMIGVWWSFSVQGSMILPESASLHGIKIDHMFWITFGITVIVFIGTQILLFGFAFKYRGSEKRKAYYLPHNNTIEKVWTIIPAIVLTVLVVFGFFTWREITNTVDAKGEKASLNIDITGHQFAWEVRYPGRDGQLGRKSYKLITGTNKLGVDFQDRHSLDDLAADTIVLPVNKSIRINILAQDVIHSMYMPNFRVQMNAVPGLPTFFKFVPIITTNDMRNRLDDPTFEYRMYCNKICGGSHYNMQKVVRVVSQAEYQVWLAHQKPYLSDALKKELKMADAGSVKSDNKRLALNN
;
A
#
# COMPACT_ATOMS: atom_id res chain seq x y z
N MET A 1 19.12 11.17 42.26
CA MET A 1 20.52 10.66 42.25
C MET A 1 20.72 9.35 41.45
N ALA A 2 19.70 8.72 40.87
CA ALA A 2 19.86 7.45 40.14
C ALA A 2 20.26 7.57 38.64
N PHE A 3 20.06 8.72 38.00
CA PHE A 3 20.31 8.88 36.55
C PHE A 3 21.80 9.06 36.15
N ARG A 4 22.68 9.42 37.10
CA ARG A 4 24.13 9.54 36.83
C ARG A 4 24.83 8.17 36.65
N LYS A 5 24.19 7.05 37.04
CA LYS A 5 24.74 5.70 36.88
C LYS A 5 24.38 5.01 35.56
N LEU A 6 23.41 5.53 34.79
CA LEU A 6 22.87 4.80 33.64
C LEU A 6 23.68 4.96 32.34
N ILE A 7 24.53 6.00 32.24
CA ILE A 7 25.39 6.19 31.08
C ILE A 7 26.79 6.48 31.60
N ASN A 8 27.54 5.41 31.89
CA ASN A 8 28.98 5.54 32.07
C ASN A 8 29.55 5.90 30.69
N ILE A 9 30.13 7.08 30.57
CA ILE A 9 30.62 7.65 29.30
C ILE A 9 31.56 6.67 28.58
N ASN A 10 32.35 5.90 29.35
CA ASN A 10 33.27 4.90 28.80
C ASN A 10 32.52 3.70 28.20
N LYS A 11 31.37 3.32 28.76
CA LYS A 11 30.50 2.26 28.20
C LYS A 11 29.75 2.74 26.95
N PHE A 12 29.40 4.03 26.88
CA PHE A 12 28.81 4.63 25.69
C PHE A 12 29.81 4.69 24.54
N PHE A 13 31.06 5.11 24.79
CA PHE A 13 32.12 5.06 23.79
C PHE A 13 32.43 3.63 23.36
N ALA A 14 32.53 2.67 24.28
CA ALA A 14 32.71 1.26 23.92
C ALA A 14 31.57 0.70 23.06
N ALA A 15 30.32 1.06 23.36
CA ALA A 15 29.16 0.67 22.55
C ALA A 15 29.18 1.32 21.16
N LEU A 16 29.59 2.59 21.06
CA LEU A 16 29.73 3.30 19.79
C LEU A 16 30.88 2.69 18.94
N THR A 17 32.01 2.35 19.54
CA THR A 17 33.12 1.66 18.85
C THR A 17 32.70 0.26 18.38
N LEU A 18 31.94 -0.48 19.18
CA LEU A 18 31.39 -1.79 18.80
C LEU A 18 30.38 -1.68 17.64
N LEU A 19 29.59 -0.60 17.60
CA LEU A 19 28.68 -0.30 16.49
C LEU A 19 29.42 0.13 15.22
N LEU A 20 30.53 0.86 15.37
CA LEU A 20 31.42 1.26 14.28
C LEU A 20 32.13 0.05 13.64
N LEU A 21 32.50 -0.95 14.46
CA LEU A 21 33.12 -2.21 14.00
C LEU A 21 32.13 -3.19 13.37
N SER A 22 30.84 -3.18 13.76
CA SER A 22 29.82 -4.06 13.18
C SER A 22 29.25 -3.54 11.87
N ALA A 23 29.28 -2.23 11.63
CA ALA A 23 28.86 -1.62 10.36
C ALA A 23 29.72 -2.05 9.15
N THR A 24 30.98 -2.44 9.38
CA THR A 24 31.88 -2.92 8.32
C THR A 24 31.79 -4.43 8.04
N GLY A 25 31.12 -5.21 8.91
CA GLY A 25 31.11 -6.69 8.83
C GLY A 25 29.78 -7.34 8.44
N VAL A 26 28.64 -6.66 8.63
CA VAL A 26 27.32 -7.33 8.60
C VAL A 26 26.66 -7.36 7.21
N TRP A 27 27.25 -6.72 6.20
CA TRP A 27 26.69 -6.70 4.82
C TRP A 27 27.52 -7.48 3.80
N ALA A 28 28.50 -8.28 4.25
CA ALA A 28 29.36 -9.10 3.39
C ALA A 28 28.86 -10.55 3.21
N GLN A 29 27.56 -10.80 3.38
CA GLN A 29 26.96 -12.11 3.06
C GLN A 29 26.09 -11.98 1.79
N ALA A 30 26.78 -11.74 0.68
CA ALA A 30 26.23 -12.04 -0.63
C ALA A 30 26.12 -13.56 -0.78
N THR A 31 24.90 -14.04 -1.02
CA THR A 31 24.63 -15.44 -1.33
C THR A 31 25.39 -15.85 -2.58
N VAL A 32 26.28 -16.83 -2.42
CA VAL A 32 27.00 -17.46 -3.52
C VAL A 32 26.01 -18.30 -4.33
N ASN A 33 25.55 -17.76 -5.46
CA ASN A 33 25.11 -18.57 -6.60
C ASN A 33 25.82 -18.03 -7.84
N ALA A 34 26.78 -18.82 -8.31
CA ALA A 34 27.62 -18.53 -9.46
C ALA A 34 26.82 -18.66 -10.76
N THR A 35 26.91 -17.65 -11.65
CA THR A 35 27.28 -17.76 -13.09
C THR A 35 26.90 -16.49 -13.86
N THR A 36 27.67 -15.40 -13.69
CA THR A 36 27.93 -14.38 -14.72
C THR A 36 29.00 -13.42 -14.18
N PRO A 37 30.03 -13.01 -14.97
CA PRO A 37 31.02 -12.07 -14.46
C PRO A 37 30.39 -10.68 -14.44
N ALA A 38 29.95 -10.25 -13.26
CA ALA A 38 29.46 -8.89 -13.03
C ALA A 38 30.61 -7.89 -13.17
N ALA A 39 30.36 -6.83 -13.93
CA ALA A 39 31.25 -5.67 -14.02
C ALA A 39 31.57 -5.17 -12.60
N THR A 40 32.85 -4.91 -12.35
CA THR A 40 33.37 -4.36 -11.11
C THR A 40 32.97 -2.90 -10.95
N GLU A 41 31.69 -2.65 -10.66
CA GLU A 41 31.27 -1.37 -10.12
C GLU A 41 31.83 -1.28 -8.69
N LYS A 42 32.77 -0.37 -8.47
CA LYS A 42 33.26 -0.06 -7.12
C LYS A 42 32.08 0.46 -6.32
N ALA A 43 31.40 -0.42 -5.59
CA ALA A 43 30.35 -0.04 -4.66
C ALA A 43 30.96 0.97 -3.67
N ASN A 44 30.55 2.24 -3.79
CA ASN A 44 30.97 3.28 -2.87
C ASN A 44 30.43 2.90 -1.49
N VAL A 45 31.30 2.29 -0.67
CA VAL A 45 31.01 1.82 0.70
C VAL A 45 30.42 2.94 1.59
N TRP A 46 30.59 4.19 1.17
CA TRP A 46 30.21 5.41 1.85
C TRP A 46 28.82 5.98 1.50
N VAL A 47 27.95 5.27 0.79
CA VAL A 47 26.60 5.79 0.42
C VAL A 47 25.43 4.91 0.90
N GLY A 48 25.72 3.86 1.67
CA GLY A 48 24.68 3.00 2.23
C GLY A 48 23.91 3.64 3.40
N PRO A 49 22.76 3.08 3.81
CA PRO A 49 21.98 3.58 4.96
C PRO A 49 22.81 3.73 6.24
N GLY A 50 23.77 2.83 6.46
CA GLY A 50 24.69 2.89 7.61
C GLY A 50 25.58 4.13 7.62
N TYR A 51 26.00 4.64 6.46
CA TYR A 51 26.77 5.88 6.36
C TYR A 51 25.94 7.08 6.85
N TYR A 52 24.69 7.20 6.41
CA TYR A 52 23.81 8.29 6.83
C TYR A 52 23.47 8.24 8.32
N VAL A 53 23.30 7.03 8.87
CA VAL A 53 23.13 6.84 10.32
C VAL A 53 24.38 7.31 11.07
N LEU A 54 25.57 6.92 10.62
CA LEU A 54 26.83 7.33 11.23
C LEU A 54 27.05 8.84 11.14
N LEU A 55 26.78 9.43 9.98
CA LEU A 55 26.84 10.88 9.77
C LEU A 55 25.89 11.61 10.73
N PHE A 56 24.65 11.13 10.87
CA PHE A 56 23.68 11.68 11.82
C PHE A 56 24.19 11.61 13.26
N LEU A 57 24.77 10.47 13.68
CA LEU A 57 25.34 10.32 15.03
C LEU A 57 26.52 11.25 15.26
N VAL A 58 27.39 11.44 14.27
CA VAL A 58 28.52 12.38 14.35
C VAL A 58 28.02 13.82 14.48
N ILE A 59 27.00 14.21 13.73
CA ILE A 59 26.37 15.54 13.85
C ILE A 59 25.77 15.73 15.25
N CYS A 60 25.03 14.74 15.76
CA CYS A 60 24.48 14.77 17.12
C CYS A 60 25.57 14.90 18.19
N LEU A 61 26.68 14.17 18.04
CA LEU A 61 27.82 14.26 18.95
C LEU A 61 28.47 15.65 18.90
N ALA A 62 28.69 16.19 17.70
CA ALA A 62 29.25 17.53 17.51
C ALA A 62 28.36 18.59 18.18
N ILE A 63 27.04 18.54 17.98
CA ILE A 63 26.07 19.44 18.64
C ILE A 63 26.16 19.31 20.16
N ALA A 64 26.24 18.08 20.69
CA ALA A 64 26.35 17.85 22.13
C ALA A 64 27.65 18.42 22.72
N ILE A 65 28.78 18.26 22.03
CA ILE A 65 30.08 18.81 22.42
C ILE A 65 30.02 20.34 22.43
N ILE A 66 29.49 20.96 21.36
CA ILE A 66 29.31 22.41 21.27
C ILE A 66 28.45 22.91 22.44
N GLY A 67 27.34 22.23 22.74
CA GLY A 67 26.48 22.57 23.88
C GLY A 67 27.21 22.50 25.23
N LYS A 68 28.10 21.53 25.42
CA LYS A 68 28.95 21.44 26.63
C LYS A 68 29.96 22.57 26.70
N ILE A 69 30.61 22.91 25.60
CA ILE A 69 31.58 24.01 25.52
C ILE A 69 30.89 25.33 25.86
N LEU A 70 29.73 25.62 25.26
CA LEU A 70 28.95 26.82 25.55
C LEU A 70 28.58 26.91 27.04
N LYS A 71 28.23 25.78 27.66
CA LYS A 71 27.93 25.74 29.10
C LYS A 71 29.16 26.02 29.97
N VAL A 72 30.34 25.51 29.60
CA VAL A 72 31.59 25.81 30.31
C VAL A 72 31.93 27.30 30.18
N TYR A 73 31.81 27.84 28.97
CA TYR A 73 32.07 29.26 28.69
C TYR A 73 31.14 30.19 29.49
N ASP A 74 29.85 29.85 29.59
CA ASP A 74 28.87 30.60 30.38
C ASP A 74 29.26 30.64 31.87
N ILE A 75 29.68 29.50 32.44
CA ILE A 75 30.19 29.44 33.82
C ILE A 75 31.44 30.31 33.99
N THR A 76 32.35 30.30 33.01
CA THR A 76 33.55 31.16 33.04
C THR A 76 33.18 32.65 33.00
N GLN A 77 32.20 33.07 32.19
CA GLN A 77 31.72 34.45 32.19
C GLN A 77 31.12 34.88 33.53
N GLN A 78 30.35 33.98 34.16
CA GLN A 78 29.78 34.23 35.50
C GLN A 78 30.88 34.43 36.56
N ILE A 79 31.96 33.62 36.52
CA ILE A 79 33.13 33.80 37.38
C ILE A 79 33.82 35.15 37.12
N GLN A 80 33.81 35.63 35.88
CA GLN A 80 34.36 36.94 35.49
C GLN A 80 33.40 38.13 35.76
N HIS A 81 32.28 37.92 36.45
CA HIS A 81 31.24 38.93 36.68
C HIS A 81 30.69 39.58 35.39
N LYS A 82 30.70 38.85 34.27
CA LYS A 82 30.08 39.28 33.01
C LYS A 82 28.66 38.72 32.91
N GLU A 83 27.81 39.41 32.14
CA GLU A 83 26.44 38.95 31.84
C GLU A 83 26.46 37.56 31.19
N PRO A 84 25.67 36.59 31.70
CA PRO A 84 25.63 35.24 31.17
C PRO A 84 24.96 35.18 29.79
N ILE A 85 25.28 34.12 29.03
CA ILE A 85 24.67 33.87 27.73
C ILE A 85 23.20 33.47 27.94
N LYS A 86 22.29 34.19 27.27
CA LYS A 86 20.85 33.91 27.30
C LYS A 86 20.48 32.72 26.40
N LEU A 87 21.01 31.54 26.71
CA LEU A 87 20.85 30.31 25.91
C LEU A 87 19.37 29.96 25.68
N ASN A 88 18.49 30.21 26.66
CA ASN A 88 17.05 30.01 26.51
C ASN A 88 16.43 30.89 25.42
N ASN A 89 16.91 32.12 25.22
CA ASN A 89 16.45 32.99 24.14
C ASN A 89 16.92 32.45 22.80
N LEU A 90 18.19 32.01 22.71
CA LEU A 90 18.74 31.42 21.50
C LEU A 90 17.95 30.17 21.08
N MET A 91 17.71 29.25 22.02
CA MET A 91 16.93 28.03 21.78
C MET A 91 15.49 28.33 21.36
N ALA A 92 14.87 29.36 21.93
CA ALA A 92 13.54 29.79 21.53
C ALA A 92 13.50 30.27 20.07
N TYR A 93 14.49 31.06 19.63
CA TYR A 93 14.59 31.45 18.22
C TYR A 93 14.86 30.25 17.32
N PHE A 94 15.68 29.29 17.74
CA PHE A 94 15.88 28.05 16.99
C PHE A 94 14.61 27.22 16.87
N PHE A 95 13.74 27.18 17.90
CA PHE A 95 12.45 26.52 17.78
C PHE A 95 11.51 27.18 16.77
N ILE A 96 11.50 28.52 16.69
CA ILE A 96 10.74 29.23 15.66
C ILE A 96 11.34 28.98 14.28
N ALA A 97 12.67 29.04 14.15
CA ALA A 97 13.35 28.70 12.90
C ALA A 97 13.04 27.27 12.46
N PHE A 98 13.06 26.31 13.39
CA PHE A 98 12.71 24.92 13.14
C PHE A 98 11.25 24.77 12.71
N LEU A 99 10.30 25.46 13.34
CA LEU A 99 8.90 25.49 12.90
C LEU A 99 8.81 26.00 11.46
N VAL A 100 9.41 27.15 11.15
CA VAL A 100 9.33 27.76 9.81
C VAL A 100 9.98 26.87 8.75
N ILE A 101 11.20 26.40 9.00
CA ILE A 101 11.92 25.50 8.09
C ILE A 101 11.18 24.17 7.94
N GLY A 102 10.65 23.62 9.02
CA GLY A 102 9.84 22.40 9.00
C GLY A 102 8.57 22.57 8.17
N MET A 103 7.87 23.70 8.32
CA MET A 103 6.68 24.03 7.50
C MET A 103 7.03 24.21 6.02
N ILE A 104 8.16 24.85 5.72
CA ILE A 104 8.69 24.94 4.35
C ILE A 104 9.00 23.53 3.82
N GLY A 105 9.61 22.67 4.64
CA GLY A 105 9.91 21.28 4.28
C GLY A 105 8.65 20.45 4.01
N VAL A 106 7.59 20.64 4.79
CA VAL A 106 6.27 20.01 4.55
C VAL A 106 5.68 20.50 3.22
N TRP A 107 5.68 21.81 2.97
CA TRP A 107 5.23 22.38 1.71
C TRP A 107 6.06 21.88 0.51
N TRP A 108 7.37 21.83 0.66
CA TRP A 108 8.29 21.28 -0.33
C TRP A 108 8.00 19.81 -0.61
N SER A 109 7.80 19.01 0.45
CA SER A 109 7.43 17.60 0.32
C SER A 109 6.13 17.45 -0.48
N PHE A 110 5.08 18.22 -0.18
CA PHE A 110 3.85 18.15 -0.96
C PHE A 110 4.01 18.63 -2.41
N SER A 111 4.80 19.67 -2.67
CA SER A 111 4.99 20.18 -4.03
C SER A 111 5.85 19.26 -4.91
N VAL A 112 6.83 18.56 -4.33
CA VAL A 112 7.72 17.65 -5.08
C VAL A 112 7.20 16.21 -5.08
N GLN A 113 6.74 15.72 -3.94
CA GLN A 113 6.33 14.33 -3.74
C GLN A 113 4.82 14.11 -3.92
N GLY A 114 4.03 15.18 -3.97
CA GLY A 114 2.59 15.08 -4.18
C GLY A 114 2.22 14.41 -5.49
N SER A 115 3.07 14.47 -6.52
CA SER A 115 2.87 13.76 -7.78
C SER A 115 3.12 12.25 -7.71
N MET A 116 3.74 11.75 -6.64
CA MET A 116 4.00 10.31 -6.44
C MET A 116 2.79 9.55 -5.87
N ILE A 117 1.68 10.23 -5.58
CA ILE A 117 0.44 9.57 -5.22
C ILE A 117 -0.18 8.88 -6.44
N LEU A 118 -1.06 7.91 -6.20
CA LEU A 118 -1.79 7.28 -7.29
C LEU A 118 -2.61 8.32 -8.08
N PRO A 119 -2.68 8.19 -9.41
CA PRO A 119 -3.58 9.02 -10.21
C PRO A 119 -5.02 8.74 -9.83
N GLU A 120 -5.96 9.54 -10.35
CA GLU A 120 -7.40 9.38 -10.07
C GLU A 120 -7.87 7.92 -10.15
N SER A 121 -8.86 7.59 -9.32
CA SER A 121 -9.43 6.26 -9.31
C SER A 121 -10.05 5.85 -10.66
N ALA A 122 -9.61 4.71 -11.17
CA ALA A 122 -10.20 4.05 -12.33
C ALA A 122 -11.46 3.25 -12.00
N SER A 123 -12.00 3.35 -10.78
CA SER A 123 -13.28 2.75 -10.38
C SER A 123 -14.23 3.75 -9.71
N LEU A 124 -15.55 3.53 -9.86
CA LEU A 124 -16.58 4.33 -9.16
C LEU A 124 -16.40 4.30 -7.63
N HIS A 125 -15.96 3.16 -7.10
CA HIS A 125 -15.84 2.94 -5.66
C HIS A 125 -14.61 3.69 -5.12
N GLY A 126 -13.52 3.65 -5.86
CA GLY A 126 -12.28 4.33 -5.47
C GLY A 126 -12.38 5.85 -5.51
N ILE A 127 -13.28 6.45 -6.32
CA ILE A 127 -13.54 7.90 -6.24
C ILE A 127 -14.08 8.27 -4.85
N LYS A 128 -14.99 7.46 -4.29
CA LYS A 128 -15.53 7.69 -2.94
C LYS A 128 -14.47 7.52 -1.86
N ILE A 129 -13.59 6.53 -2.02
CA ILE A 129 -12.45 6.29 -1.12
C ILE A 129 -11.48 7.48 -1.18
N ASP A 130 -11.12 7.94 -2.37
CA ASP A 130 -10.22 9.08 -2.57
C ASP A 130 -10.83 10.36 -1.93
N HIS A 131 -12.14 10.58 -2.08
CA HIS A 131 -12.83 11.70 -1.43
C HIS A 131 -12.77 11.62 0.10
N MET A 132 -13.02 10.44 0.69
CA MET A 132 -12.85 10.24 2.14
C MET A 132 -11.41 10.52 2.59
N PHE A 133 -10.43 9.99 1.85
CA PHE A 133 -9.02 10.21 2.12
C PHE A 133 -8.68 11.69 2.15
N TRP A 134 -9.10 12.46 1.13
CA TRP A 134 -8.79 13.89 1.05
C TRP A 134 -9.48 14.72 2.15
N ILE A 135 -10.70 14.37 2.54
CA ILE A 135 -11.36 15.00 3.70
C ILE A 135 -10.56 14.75 4.99
N THR A 136 -10.25 13.48 5.29
CA THR A 136 -9.51 13.13 6.50
C THR A 136 -8.10 13.73 6.50
N PHE A 137 -7.44 13.71 5.34
CA PHE A 137 -6.13 14.31 5.15
C PHE A 137 -6.16 15.82 5.41
N GLY A 138 -7.11 16.56 4.81
CA GLY A 138 -7.26 18.00 5.02
C GLY A 138 -7.48 18.38 6.50
N ILE A 139 -8.38 17.68 7.19
CA ILE A 139 -8.61 17.88 8.62
C ILE A 139 -7.34 17.61 9.43
N THR A 140 -6.63 16.52 9.11
CA THR A 140 -5.39 16.14 9.81
C THR A 140 -4.28 17.16 9.58
N VAL A 141 -4.13 17.70 8.36
CA VAL A 141 -3.17 18.76 8.05
C VAL A 141 -3.46 20.04 8.84
N ILE A 142 -4.73 20.45 8.95
CA ILE A 142 -5.12 21.63 9.74
C ILE A 142 -4.75 21.44 11.22
N VAL A 143 -5.09 20.29 11.80
CA VAL A 143 -4.75 19.96 13.19
C VAL A 143 -3.24 19.88 13.38
N PHE A 144 -2.51 19.28 12.44
CA PHE A 144 -1.06 19.21 12.46
C PHE A 144 -0.44 20.61 12.48
N ILE A 145 -0.81 21.50 11.55
CA ILE A 145 -0.28 22.87 11.50
C ILE A 145 -0.59 23.61 12.80
N GLY A 146 -1.84 23.54 13.26
CA GLY A 146 -2.26 24.19 14.51
C GLY A 146 -1.47 23.70 15.72
N THR A 147 -1.29 22.38 15.86
CA THR A 147 -0.54 21.80 16.98
C THR A 147 0.95 22.15 16.92
N GLN A 148 1.58 22.19 15.74
CA GLN A 148 2.97 22.62 15.61
C GLN A 148 3.13 24.10 16.00
N ILE A 149 2.26 25.00 15.51
CA ILE A 149 2.30 26.42 15.87
C ILE A 149 2.11 26.61 17.37
N LEU A 150 1.14 25.91 17.98
CA LEU A 150 0.88 26.00 19.42
C LEU A 150 2.07 25.48 20.23
N LEU A 151 2.65 24.34 19.84
CA LEU A 151 3.79 23.73 20.54
C LEU A 151 5.02 24.65 20.53
N PHE A 152 5.46 25.07 19.35
CA PHE A 152 6.64 25.92 19.22
C PHE A 152 6.40 27.36 19.67
N GLY A 153 5.19 27.88 19.47
CA GLY A 153 4.77 29.18 20.00
C GLY A 153 4.75 29.21 21.53
N PHE A 154 4.27 28.13 22.17
CA PHE A 154 4.33 27.97 23.62
C PHE A 154 5.78 27.92 24.11
N ALA A 155 6.63 27.10 23.49
CA ALA A 155 8.05 27.00 23.84
C ALA A 155 8.78 28.35 23.68
N PHE A 156 8.45 29.13 22.64
CA PHE A 156 9.02 30.45 22.42
C PHE A 156 8.54 31.50 23.45
N LYS A 157 7.23 31.56 23.69
CA LYS A 157 6.61 32.52 24.61
C LYS A 157 7.02 32.26 26.05
N TYR A 158 7.03 31.00 26.47
CA TYR A 158 7.27 30.55 27.85
C TYR A 158 8.67 29.98 28.09
N ARG A 159 9.64 30.31 27.22
CA ARG A 159 11.05 30.01 27.45
C ARG A 159 11.54 30.48 28.83
N GLY A 160 12.50 29.76 29.40
CA GLY A 160 13.03 30.03 30.73
C GLY A 160 13.57 31.46 30.87
N SER A 161 13.12 32.16 31.91
CA SER A 161 13.54 33.53 32.23
C SER A 161 13.54 33.74 33.74
N GLU A 162 14.59 34.37 34.27
CA GLU A 162 14.69 34.71 35.69
C GLU A 162 13.63 35.71 36.15
N LYS A 163 13.12 36.54 35.22
CA LYS A 163 12.08 37.54 35.49
C LYS A 163 10.67 36.94 35.57
N ARG A 164 10.50 35.65 35.27
CA ARG A 164 9.18 35.02 35.17
C ARG A 164 9.10 33.79 36.05
N LYS A 165 8.16 33.81 36.99
CA LYS A 165 7.81 32.62 37.77
C LYS A 165 6.83 31.76 36.97
N ALA A 166 7.05 30.45 36.98
CA ALA A 166 6.13 29.50 36.35
C ALA A 166 4.78 29.56 37.09
N TYR A 167 3.69 29.65 36.33
CA TYR A 167 2.35 29.53 36.88
C TYR A 167 2.02 28.06 37.05
N TYR A 168 1.76 27.63 38.29
CA TYR A 168 1.36 26.27 38.58
C TYR A 168 -0.15 26.13 38.38
N LEU A 169 -0.54 25.45 37.31
CA LEU A 169 -1.93 25.10 37.00
C LEU A 169 -2.03 23.57 36.89
N PRO A 170 -2.52 22.86 37.92
CA PRO A 170 -2.55 21.41 37.91
C PRO A 170 -3.58 20.85 36.93
N HIS A 171 -4.73 21.52 36.77
CA HIS A 171 -5.79 21.11 35.85
C HIS A 171 -6.67 22.30 35.46
N ASN A 172 -7.41 22.15 34.37
CA ASN A 172 -8.47 23.06 33.97
C ASN A 172 -9.58 22.28 33.29
N ASN A 173 -10.61 21.93 34.07
CA ASN A 173 -11.73 21.09 33.62
C ASN A 173 -12.44 21.69 32.39
N THR A 174 -12.41 23.01 32.19
CA THR A 174 -13.02 23.64 31.02
C THR A 174 -12.23 23.33 29.76
N ILE A 175 -10.91 23.48 29.78
CA ILE A 175 -10.05 23.16 28.62
C ILE A 175 -10.05 21.65 28.38
N GLU A 176 -10.02 20.86 29.44
CA GLU A 176 -10.10 19.40 29.37
C GLU A 176 -11.38 18.92 28.68
N LYS A 177 -12.53 19.53 29.01
CA LYS A 177 -13.78 19.27 28.30
C LYS A 177 -13.68 19.65 26.81
N VAL A 178 -13.11 20.82 26.50
CA VAL A 178 -13.00 21.29 25.11
C VAL A 178 -12.15 20.35 24.26
N TRP A 179 -10.95 19.97 24.70
CA TRP A 179 -10.08 19.09 23.92
C TRP A 179 -10.53 17.62 23.91
N THR A 180 -11.52 17.25 24.72
CA THR A 180 -12.09 15.90 24.73
C THR A 180 -13.33 15.85 23.84
N ILE A 181 -14.24 16.80 24.01
CA ILE A 181 -15.51 16.87 23.29
C ILE A 181 -15.29 17.19 21.81
N ILE A 182 -14.42 18.15 21.47
CA ILE A 182 -14.21 18.54 20.07
C ILE A 182 -13.67 17.35 19.24
N PRO A 183 -12.57 16.66 19.63
CA PRO A 183 -12.10 15.50 18.88
C PRO A 183 -13.11 14.35 18.86
N ALA A 184 -13.83 14.11 19.96
CA ALA A 184 -14.86 13.08 20.00
C ALA A 184 -15.98 13.34 18.98
N ILE A 185 -16.47 14.58 18.88
CA ILE A 185 -17.49 14.97 17.87
C ILE A 185 -16.93 14.82 16.46
N VAL A 186 -15.74 15.36 16.18
CA VAL A 186 -15.12 15.30 14.84
C VAL A 186 -14.91 13.84 14.41
N LEU A 187 -14.35 13.00 15.29
CA LEU A 187 -14.16 11.58 15.00
C LEU A 187 -15.49 10.85 14.83
N THR A 188 -16.51 11.16 15.63
CA THR A 188 -17.84 10.55 15.48
C THR A 188 -18.43 10.85 14.10
N VAL A 189 -18.36 12.10 13.64
CA VAL A 189 -18.83 12.48 12.30
C VAL A 189 -18.07 11.73 11.21
N LEU A 190 -16.74 11.68 11.29
CA LEU A 190 -15.90 10.97 10.32
C LEU A 190 -16.20 9.46 10.29
N VAL A 191 -16.35 8.82 11.46
CA VAL A 191 -16.65 7.40 11.57
C VAL A 191 -18.04 7.09 11.02
N VAL A 192 -19.05 7.89 11.33
CA VAL A 192 -20.43 7.68 10.82
C VAL A 192 -20.47 7.80 9.30
N PHE A 193 -19.87 8.86 8.74
CA PHE A 193 -19.79 9.02 7.29
C PHE A 193 -19.00 7.89 6.61
N GLY A 194 -17.86 7.52 7.21
CA GLY A 194 -17.04 6.43 6.71
C GLY A 194 -17.72 5.07 6.79
N PHE A 195 -18.50 4.80 7.84
CA PHE A 195 -19.29 3.58 7.97
C PHE A 195 -20.33 3.44 6.86
N PHE A 196 -21.07 4.52 6.55
CA PHE A 196 -22.06 4.49 5.47
C PHE A 196 -21.43 4.27 4.09
N THR A 197 -20.30 4.93 3.83
CA THR A 197 -19.56 4.78 2.58
C THR A 197 -18.95 3.38 2.47
N TRP A 198 -18.34 2.88 3.54
CA TRP A 198 -17.81 1.52 3.61
C TRP A 198 -18.91 0.51 3.33
N ARG A 199 -20.05 0.62 4.01
CA ARG A 199 -21.19 -0.26 3.81
C ARG A 199 -21.69 -0.23 2.37
N GLU A 200 -21.76 0.94 1.73
CA GLU A 200 -22.16 1.04 0.33
C GLU A 200 -21.18 0.32 -0.60
N ILE A 201 -19.88 0.50 -0.38
CA ILE A 201 -18.81 -0.14 -1.17
C ILE A 201 -18.76 -1.65 -0.97
N THR A 202 -18.97 -2.12 0.26
CA THR A 202 -18.88 -3.53 0.61
C THR A 202 -20.23 -4.24 0.58
N ASN A 203 -21.34 -3.57 0.30
CA ASN A 203 -22.62 -4.24 0.21
C ASN A 203 -22.63 -5.15 -1.02
N THR A 204 -22.85 -6.41 -0.76
CA THR A 204 -22.62 -7.51 -1.68
C THR A 204 -23.88 -7.99 -2.39
N VAL A 205 -25.03 -7.42 -2.05
CA VAL A 205 -26.30 -7.74 -2.67
C VAL A 205 -26.37 -6.96 -3.98
N ASP A 206 -26.50 -7.66 -5.11
CA ASP A 206 -26.90 -7.02 -6.36
C ASP A 206 -28.21 -6.28 -6.08
N ALA A 207 -28.19 -4.95 -6.18
CA ALA A 207 -29.39 -4.18 -5.89
C ALA A 207 -30.50 -4.64 -6.84
N LYS A 208 -31.74 -4.70 -6.35
CA LYS A 208 -32.89 -5.10 -7.19
C LYS A 208 -32.93 -4.22 -8.45
N GLY A 209 -32.70 -4.82 -9.62
CA GLY A 209 -32.65 -4.12 -10.91
C GLY A 209 -31.25 -3.82 -11.46
N GLU A 210 -30.16 -4.21 -10.78
CA GLU A 210 -28.81 -4.09 -11.34
C GLU A 210 -28.56 -5.10 -12.47
N LYS A 211 -27.82 -4.66 -13.49
CA LYS A 211 -27.33 -5.54 -14.55
C LYS A 211 -26.44 -6.63 -13.94
N ALA A 212 -26.64 -7.88 -14.35
CA ALA A 212 -25.85 -9.01 -13.89
C ALA A 212 -24.34 -8.69 -13.98
N SER A 213 -23.64 -8.88 -12.86
CA SER A 213 -22.21 -8.66 -12.79
C SER A 213 -21.47 -9.70 -13.62
N LEU A 214 -20.39 -9.29 -14.30
CA LEU A 214 -19.44 -10.26 -14.85
C LEU A 214 -18.72 -10.92 -13.67
N ASN A 215 -18.96 -12.21 -13.48
CA ASN A 215 -18.33 -12.99 -12.41
C ASN A 215 -16.98 -13.50 -12.89
N ILE A 216 -15.93 -13.25 -12.12
CA ILE A 216 -14.56 -13.71 -12.42
C ILE A 216 -14.00 -14.33 -11.15
N ASP A 217 -13.36 -15.48 -11.27
CA ASP A 217 -12.65 -16.10 -10.16
C ASP A 217 -11.16 -15.77 -10.24
N ILE A 218 -10.59 -15.34 -9.11
CA ILE A 218 -9.16 -15.17 -8.92
C ILE A 218 -8.73 -16.02 -7.74
N THR A 219 -7.79 -16.94 -7.99
CA THR A 219 -7.26 -17.84 -6.96
C THR A 219 -5.76 -17.58 -6.75
N GLY A 220 -5.36 -17.34 -5.50
CA GLY A 220 -3.97 -17.15 -5.11
C GLY A 220 -3.28 -18.46 -4.73
N HIS A 221 -2.04 -18.60 -5.20
CA HIS A 221 -1.10 -19.68 -4.92
C HIS A 221 0.30 -19.09 -4.68
N GLN A 222 1.19 -19.76 -3.96
CA GLN A 222 2.60 -19.38 -3.84
C GLN A 222 3.33 -19.76 -5.14
N PHE A 223 3.74 -18.84 -6.02
CA PHE A 223 3.53 -17.38 -6.04
C PHE A 223 2.94 -16.97 -7.40
N ALA A 224 1.66 -17.25 -7.60
CA ALA A 224 0.93 -16.99 -8.83
C ALA A 224 -0.56 -16.75 -8.57
N TRP A 225 -1.20 -16.07 -9.51
CA TRP A 225 -2.65 -15.91 -9.55
C TRP A 225 -3.20 -16.70 -10.74
N GLU A 226 -4.21 -17.51 -10.50
CA GLU A 226 -4.96 -18.21 -11.54
C GLU A 226 -6.30 -17.48 -11.73
N VAL A 227 -6.65 -17.18 -12.98
CA VAL A 227 -7.84 -16.39 -13.32
C VAL A 227 -8.78 -17.24 -14.19
N ARG A 228 -10.05 -17.29 -13.80
CA ARG A 228 -11.08 -18.06 -14.49
C ARG A 228 -12.28 -17.18 -14.84
N TYR A 229 -12.69 -17.22 -16.10
CA TYR A 229 -13.83 -16.49 -16.66
C TYR A 229 -14.95 -17.46 -17.03
N PRO A 230 -16.22 -17.02 -16.95
CA PRO A 230 -17.35 -17.78 -17.46
C PRO A 230 -17.27 -17.86 -18.99
N GLY A 231 -17.79 -18.95 -19.53
CA GLY A 231 -17.87 -19.17 -20.97
C GLY A 231 -19.06 -18.46 -21.61
N ARG A 232 -19.70 -19.16 -22.55
CA ARG A 232 -20.84 -18.65 -23.33
C ARG A 232 -22.12 -18.61 -22.50
N ASP A 233 -22.23 -19.46 -21.49
CA ASP A 233 -23.38 -19.52 -20.59
C ASP A 233 -23.41 -18.36 -19.58
N GLY A 234 -22.31 -17.61 -19.45
CA GLY A 234 -22.15 -16.48 -18.54
C GLY A 234 -22.08 -16.87 -17.06
N GLN A 235 -21.90 -18.16 -16.75
CA GLN A 235 -21.84 -18.69 -15.39
C GLN A 235 -20.50 -19.37 -15.13
N LEU A 236 -20.09 -19.39 -13.87
CA LEU A 236 -18.88 -20.09 -13.44
C LEU A 236 -19.28 -21.40 -12.80
N GLY A 237 -18.64 -22.47 -13.22
CA GLY A 237 -18.84 -23.79 -12.64
C GLY A 237 -18.39 -23.93 -11.18
N ARG A 238 -18.98 -24.89 -10.47
CA ARG A 238 -18.65 -25.20 -9.07
C ARG A 238 -17.19 -25.62 -8.88
N LYS A 239 -16.70 -25.45 -7.65
CA LYS A 239 -15.35 -25.88 -7.23
C LYS A 239 -15.40 -26.66 -5.93
N SER A 240 -14.42 -27.54 -5.76
CA SER A 240 -14.19 -28.30 -4.53
C SER A 240 -12.69 -28.50 -4.33
N TYR A 241 -12.19 -28.18 -3.14
CA TYR A 241 -10.79 -28.39 -2.78
C TYR A 241 -10.36 -29.86 -2.87
N LYS A 242 -11.32 -30.80 -2.81
CA LYS A 242 -11.06 -32.25 -2.94
C LYS A 242 -10.77 -32.68 -4.38
N LEU A 243 -11.10 -31.85 -5.36
CA LEU A 243 -10.89 -32.11 -6.78
C LEU A 243 -9.59 -31.52 -7.31
N ILE A 244 -8.77 -30.94 -6.42
CA ILE A 244 -7.48 -30.37 -6.79
C ILE A 244 -6.51 -31.49 -7.12
N THR A 245 -5.96 -31.45 -8.33
CA THR A 245 -4.93 -32.38 -8.82
C THR A 245 -3.83 -31.61 -9.53
N GLY A 246 -2.79 -32.29 -10.01
CA GLY A 246 -1.72 -31.66 -10.78
C GLY A 246 -2.20 -30.98 -12.05
N THR A 247 -3.27 -31.47 -12.69
CA THR A 247 -3.87 -30.84 -13.87
C THR A 247 -5.09 -29.98 -13.54
N ASN A 248 -5.85 -30.29 -12.48
CA ASN A 248 -6.98 -29.48 -11.99
C ASN A 248 -6.57 -28.56 -10.84
N LYS A 249 -5.72 -27.57 -11.11
CA LYS A 249 -5.17 -26.68 -10.07
C LYS A 249 -6.23 -25.95 -9.24
N LEU A 250 -7.34 -25.56 -9.87
CA LEU A 250 -8.42 -24.81 -9.21
C LEU A 250 -9.48 -25.71 -8.55
N GLY A 251 -9.40 -27.03 -8.72
CA GLY A 251 -10.40 -27.97 -8.20
C GLY A 251 -11.79 -27.75 -8.79
N VAL A 252 -11.88 -27.47 -10.09
CA VAL A 252 -13.15 -27.27 -10.80
C VAL A 252 -13.92 -28.59 -10.89
N ASP A 253 -15.22 -28.54 -10.64
CA ASP A 253 -16.11 -29.70 -10.70
C ASP A 253 -16.74 -29.83 -12.08
N PHE A 254 -16.21 -30.72 -12.92
CA PHE A 254 -16.72 -30.96 -14.28
C PHE A 254 -17.96 -31.86 -14.35
N GLN A 255 -18.52 -32.27 -13.20
CA GLN A 255 -19.88 -32.82 -13.17
C GLN A 255 -20.93 -31.71 -13.30
N ASP A 256 -20.57 -30.46 -12.95
CA ASP A 256 -21.37 -29.28 -13.22
C ASP A 256 -21.22 -28.87 -14.70
N ARG A 257 -22.36 -28.74 -15.39
CA ARG A 257 -22.40 -28.39 -16.81
C ARG A 257 -21.82 -27.00 -17.09
N HIS A 258 -21.94 -26.07 -16.14
CA HIS A 258 -21.40 -24.70 -16.27
C HIS A 258 -19.86 -24.68 -16.17
N SER A 259 -19.22 -25.75 -15.72
CA SER A 259 -17.75 -25.84 -15.67
C SER A 259 -17.13 -26.17 -17.04
N LEU A 260 -17.92 -26.64 -18.00
CA LEU A 260 -17.40 -27.23 -19.25
C LEU A 260 -16.89 -26.17 -20.24
N ASP A 261 -17.38 -24.94 -20.16
CA ASP A 261 -16.98 -23.81 -20.99
C ASP A 261 -16.25 -22.70 -20.22
N ASP A 262 -15.94 -22.92 -18.95
CA ASP A 262 -15.06 -22.05 -18.17
C ASP A 262 -13.73 -21.81 -18.91
N LEU A 263 -13.28 -20.57 -18.91
CA LEU A 263 -12.09 -20.11 -19.63
C LEU A 263 -10.95 -19.78 -18.66
N ALA A 264 -9.72 -20.12 -19.03
CA ALA A 264 -8.52 -19.72 -18.31
C ALA A 264 -7.86 -18.52 -18.99
N ALA A 265 -7.33 -17.59 -18.20
CA ALA A 265 -6.70 -16.38 -18.72
C ALA A 265 -5.43 -15.98 -17.96
N ASP A 266 -4.40 -15.58 -18.71
CA ASP A 266 -3.14 -15.11 -18.14
C ASP A 266 -3.17 -13.63 -17.73
N THR A 267 -4.05 -12.84 -18.36
CA THR A 267 -4.24 -11.41 -18.09
C THR A 267 -5.68 -11.18 -17.64
N ILE A 268 -5.89 -10.23 -16.73
CA ILE A 268 -7.24 -9.84 -16.31
C ILE A 268 -7.73 -8.78 -17.30
N VAL A 269 -8.79 -9.07 -18.06
CA VAL A 269 -9.38 -8.11 -19.01
C VAL A 269 -10.81 -7.82 -18.60
N LEU A 270 -11.12 -6.55 -18.41
CA LEU A 270 -12.40 -6.08 -17.88
C LEU A 270 -13.06 -5.12 -18.88
N PRO A 271 -14.35 -5.24 -19.16
CA PRO A 271 -15.08 -4.23 -19.93
C PRO A 271 -15.34 -3.00 -19.06
N VAL A 272 -15.07 -1.81 -19.62
CA VAL A 272 -15.35 -0.52 -18.97
C VAL A 272 -16.85 -0.32 -18.74
N ASN A 273 -17.22 0.37 -17.66
CA ASN A 273 -18.59 0.71 -17.26
C ASN A 273 -19.51 -0.51 -17.03
N LYS A 274 -18.93 -1.69 -16.77
CA LYS A 274 -19.67 -2.89 -16.40
C LYS A 274 -19.42 -3.25 -14.95
N SER A 275 -20.45 -3.73 -14.26
CA SER A 275 -20.30 -4.30 -12.93
C SER A 275 -19.49 -5.60 -13.00
N ILE A 276 -18.39 -5.65 -12.25
CA ILE A 276 -17.49 -6.79 -12.13
C ILE A 276 -17.58 -7.32 -10.72
N ARG A 277 -17.85 -8.62 -10.56
CA ARG A 277 -17.75 -9.34 -9.29
C ARG A 277 -16.55 -10.26 -9.38
N ILE A 278 -15.53 -9.97 -8.59
CA ILE A 278 -14.36 -10.84 -8.47
C ILE A 278 -14.56 -11.70 -7.23
N ASN A 279 -14.70 -13.01 -7.41
CA ASN A 279 -14.59 -13.98 -6.33
C ASN A 279 -13.11 -14.26 -6.07
N ILE A 280 -12.71 -14.18 -4.81
CA ILE A 280 -11.32 -14.14 -4.40
C ILE A 280 -11.07 -15.33 -3.49
N LEU A 281 -10.19 -16.21 -3.93
CA LEU A 281 -9.90 -17.48 -3.28
C LEU A 281 -8.39 -17.64 -3.08
N ALA A 282 -8.01 -18.54 -2.18
CA ALA A 282 -6.63 -18.98 -2.02
C ALA A 282 -6.59 -20.49 -1.82
N GLN A 283 -5.57 -21.13 -2.37
CA GLN A 283 -5.37 -22.57 -2.23
C GLN A 283 -4.47 -22.93 -1.04
N ASP A 284 -3.51 -22.08 -0.71
CA ASP A 284 -2.44 -22.41 0.24
C ASP A 284 -2.42 -21.51 1.49
N VAL A 285 -1.87 -20.30 1.38
CA VAL A 285 -1.72 -19.32 2.45
C VAL A 285 -2.61 -18.11 2.17
N ILE A 286 -2.65 -17.18 3.12
CA ILE A 286 -3.39 -15.93 2.91
C ILE A 286 -2.64 -15.06 1.91
N HIS A 287 -3.34 -14.64 0.86
CA HIS A 287 -2.90 -13.58 -0.06
C HIS A 287 -3.84 -12.37 0.08
N SER A 288 -3.58 -11.30 -0.67
CA SER A 288 -4.52 -10.18 -0.76
C SER A 288 -4.53 -9.67 -2.18
N MET A 289 -5.66 -9.78 -2.85
CA MET A 289 -5.82 -9.20 -4.18
C MET A 289 -5.92 -7.69 -4.00
N TYR A 290 -5.00 -6.96 -4.62
CA TYR A 290 -4.96 -5.50 -4.56
C TYR A 290 -4.77 -4.90 -5.94
N MET A 291 -5.71 -4.06 -6.37
CA MET A 291 -5.63 -3.27 -7.61
C MET A 291 -5.58 -1.78 -7.24
N PRO A 292 -4.38 -1.17 -7.10
CA PRO A 292 -4.22 0.16 -6.52
C PRO A 292 -4.99 1.24 -7.27
N ASN A 293 -4.91 1.27 -8.60
CA ASN A 293 -5.57 2.29 -9.40
C ASN A 293 -7.10 2.25 -9.30
N PHE A 294 -7.68 1.15 -8.83
CA PHE A 294 -9.11 1.00 -8.62
C PHE A 294 -9.51 1.14 -7.15
N ARG A 295 -8.55 1.19 -6.23
CA ARG A 295 -8.74 1.17 -4.76
C ARG A 295 -9.53 -0.05 -4.31
N VAL A 296 -9.34 -1.16 -5.03
CA VAL A 296 -9.98 -2.44 -4.74
C VAL A 296 -8.97 -3.33 -4.04
N GLN A 297 -9.30 -3.74 -2.82
CA GLN A 297 -8.51 -4.69 -2.06
C GLN A 297 -9.41 -5.66 -1.30
N MET A 298 -9.07 -6.95 -1.33
CA MET A 298 -9.69 -7.94 -0.47
C MET A 298 -8.76 -9.13 -0.25
N ASN A 299 -8.78 -9.69 0.97
CA ASN A 299 -7.94 -10.83 1.30
C ASN A 299 -8.46 -12.11 0.63
N ALA A 300 -7.53 -12.88 0.07
CA ALA A 300 -7.75 -14.23 -0.40
C ALA A 300 -7.40 -15.17 0.74
N VAL A 301 -8.41 -15.78 1.35
CA VAL A 301 -8.26 -16.58 2.57
C VAL A 301 -8.58 -18.04 2.26
N PRO A 302 -7.65 -18.99 2.52
CA PRO A 302 -7.92 -20.42 2.34
C PRO A 302 -9.14 -20.85 3.15
N GLY A 303 -10.09 -21.53 2.50
CA GLY A 303 -11.32 -22.01 3.14
C GLY A 303 -12.40 -20.95 3.40
N LEU A 304 -12.14 -19.66 3.15
CA LEU A 304 -13.12 -18.58 3.27
C LEU A 304 -13.16 -17.75 1.99
N PRO A 305 -13.93 -18.18 0.96
CA PRO A 305 -14.09 -17.41 -0.26
C PRO A 305 -14.67 -16.03 0.05
N THR A 306 -13.98 -15.00 -0.41
CA THR A 306 -14.44 -13.61 -0.33
C THR A 306 -14.77 -13.11 -1.74
N PHE A 307 -15.33 -11.92 -1.85
CA PHE A 307 -15.51 -11.28 -3.15
C PHE A 307 -15.51 -9.77 -2.99
N PHE A 308 -15.24 -9.10 -4.10
CA PHE A 308 -15.36 -7.65 -4.21
C PHE A 308 -16.08 -7.30 -5.50
N LYS A 309 -17.03 -6.38 -5.42
CA LYS A 309 -17.77 -5.87 -6.56
C LYS A 309 -17.35 -4.43 -6.84
N PHE A 310 -17.06 -4.13 -8.09
CA PHE A 310 -16.70 -2.77 -8.50
C PHE A 310 -17.03 -2.53 -9.98
N VAL A 311 -16.97 -1.26 -10.40
CA VAL A 311 -17.18 -0.83 -11.78
C VAL A 311 -15.92 -0.07 -12.23
N PRO A 312 -15.14 -0.59 -13.19
CA PRO A 312 -14.05 0.15 -13.81
C PRO A 312 -14.62 1.21 -14.77
N ILE A 313 -14.07 2.42 -14.76
CA ILE A 313 -14.62 3.58 -15.48
C ILE A 313 -13.63 4.26 -16.43
N ILE A 314 -12.34 3.94 -16.34
CA ILE A 314 -11.30 4.47 -17.23
C ILE A 314 -10.67 3.28 -17.95
N THR A 315 -10.60 3.34 -19.29
CA THR A 315 -9.92 2.29 -20.06
C THR A 315 -8.41 2.38 -19.86
N THR A 316 -7.68 1.29 -20.11
CA THR A 316 -6.21 1.32 -20.04
C THR A 316 -5.64 2.33 -21.04
N ASN A 317 -6.22 2.44 -22.24
CA ASN A 317 -5.80 3.42 -23.24
C ASN A 317 -6.08 4.86 -22.80
N ASP A 318 -7.24 5.13 -22.19
CA ASP A 318 -7.53 6.47 -21.65
C ASP A 318 -6.57 6.84 -20.53
N MET A 319 -6.22 5.90 -19.66
CA MET A 319 -5.26 6.16 -18.57
C MET A 319 -3.84 6.41 -19.11
N ARG A 320 -3.40 5.65 -20.13
CA ARG A 320 -2.13 5.93 -20.84
C ARG A 320 -2.10 7.37 -21.35
N ASN A 321 -3.19 7.81 -21.99
CA ASN A 321 -3.30 9.18 -22.51
C ASN A 321 -3.30 10.23 -21.38
N ARG A 322 -3.97 9.96 -20.26
CA ARG A 322 -4.02 10.88 -19.10
C ARG A 322 -2.67 11.02 -18.40
N LEU A 323 -1.87 9.95 -18.40
CA LEU A 323 -0.56 9.91 -17.75
C LEU A 323 0.59 10.29 -18.69
N ASP A 324 0.32 10.47 -19.99
CA ASP A 324 1.34 10.59 -21.03
C ASP A 324 2.37 9.44 -20.99
N ASP A 325 1.88 8.22 -20.71
CA ASP A 325 2.70 7.01 -20.61
C ASP A 325 2.05 5.87 -21.43
N PRO A 326 2.51 5.62 -22.68
CA PRO A 326 1.97 4.56 -23.52
C PRO A 326 2.30 3.14 -22.99
N THR A 327 3.26 3.01 -22.08
CA THR A 327 3.67 1.73 -21.50
C THR A 327 2.89 1.35 -20.25
N PHE A 328 2.05 2.26 -19.76
CA PHE A 328 1.24 2.05 -18.58
C PHE A 328 0.35 0.82 -18.71
N GLU A 329 0.31 0.02 -17.65
CA GLU A 329 -0.59 -1.10 -17.47
C GLU A 329 -1.14 -1.03 -16.04
N TYR A 330 -2.45 -1.25 -15.89
CA TYR A 330 -2.96 -1.50 -14.55
C TYR A 330 -2.41 -2.83 -14.05
N ARG A 331 -2.17 -2.90 -12.75
CA ARG A 331 -1.60 -4.09 -12.12
C ARG A 331 -2.43 -4.51 -10.92
N MET A 332 -2.56 -5.81 -10.78
CA MET A 332 -3.01 -6.47 -9.57
C MET A 332 -1.78 -7.04 -8.86
N TYR A 333 -1.64 -6.74 -7.57
CA TYR A 333 -0.55 -7.19 -6.72
C TYR A 333 -1.07 -8.11 -5.61
N CYS A 334 -0.17 -8.91 -5.05
CA CYS A 334 -0.38 -9.51 -3.74
C CYS A 334 -0.03 -8.49 -2.65
N ASN A 335 -0.99 -8.14 -1.78
CA ASN A 335 -0.81 -7.19 -0.67
C ASN A 335 -0.91 -7.86 0.72
N LYS A 336 -0.53 -9.14 0.81
CA LYS A 336 -0.34 -9.86 2.08
C LYS A 336 0.86 -10.77 1.95
N ILE A 337 1.80 -10.66 2.88
CA ILE A 337 3.03 -11.44 2.83
C ILE A 337 2.73 -12.93 2.80
N CYS A 338 3.08 -13.58 1.70
CA CYS A 338 2.77 -14.98 1.42
C CYS A 338 4.02 -15.85 1.23
N GLY A 339 5.22 -15.34 1.55
CA GLY A 339 6.50 -16.07 1.49
C GLY A 339 7.56 -15.42 0.58
N GLY A 340 8.60 -16.18 0.21
CA GLY A 340 9.83 -15.66 -0.39
C GLY A 340 9.72 -14.96 -1.75
N SER A 341 8.70 -15.25 -2.56
CA SER A 341 8.46 -14.56 -3.85
C SER A 341 7.22 -13.67 -3.83
N HIS A 342 6.79 -13.23 -2.63
CA HIS A 342 5.64 -12.34 -2.45
C HIS A 342 5.68 -11.10 -3.36
N TYR A 343 6.85 -10.48 -3.50
CA TYR A 343 7.05 -9.27 -4.29
C TYR A 343 6.79 -9.44 -5.80
N ASN A 344 6.89 -10.67 -6.33
CA ASN A 344 6.79 -10.93 -7.76
C ASN A 344 5.38 -11.37 -8.21
N MET A 345 4.45 -11.50 -7.26
CA MET A 345 3.12 -12.08 -7.50
C MET A 345 2.14 -11.01 -8.02
N GLN A 346 2.26 -10.69 -9.31
CA GLN A 346 1.46 -9.69 -10.00
C GLN A 346 0.76 -10.21 -11.26
N LYS A 347 -0.34 -9.57 -11.64
CA LYS A 347 -1.02 -9.77 -12.94
C LYS A 347 -1.29 -8.42 -13.60
N VAL A 348 -1.21 -8.38 -14.92
CA VAL A 348 -1.68 -7.24 -15.71
C VAL A 348 -3.20 -7.21 -15.72
N VAL A 349 -3.77 -6.02 -15.58
CA VAL A 349 -5.20 -5.74 -15.69
C VAL A 349 -5.39 -4.79 -16.87
N ARG A 350 -6.25 -5.15 -17.81
CA ARG A 350 -6.63 -4.27 -18.93
C ARG A 350 -8.11 -3.94 -18.85
N VAL A 351 -8.43 -2.66 -18.92
CA VAL A 351 -9.82 -2.19 -19.05
C VAL A 351 -10.04 -1.75 -20.49
N VAL A 352 -11.01 -2.37 -21.15
CA VAL A 352 -11.23 -2.22 -22.60
C VAL A 352 -12.70 -1.95 -22.92
N SER A 353 -13.00 -1.60 -24.16
CA SER A 353 -14.37 -1.49 -24.63
C SER A 353 -15.09 -2.84 -24.60
N GLN A 354 -16.43 -2.83 -24.60
CA GLN A 354 -17.21 -4.07 -24.62
C GLN A 354 -16.94 -4.91 -25.88
N ALA A 355 -16.65 -4.29 -27.03
CA ALA A 355 -16.34 -4.98 -28.28
C ALA A 355 -14.97 -5.69 -28.20
N GLU A 356 -13.93 -4.97 -27.76
CA GLU A 356 -12.59 -5.53 -27.56
C GLU A 356 -12.59 -6.66 -26.52
N TYR A 357 -13.37 -6.53 -25.44
CA TYR A 357 -13.54 -7.59 -24.45
C TYR A 357 -14.08 -8.88 -25.09
N GLN A 358 -15.11 -8.79 -25.95
CA GLN A 358 -15.69 -9.98 -26.60
C GLN A 358 -14.70 -10.63 -27.58
N VAL A 359 -13.96 -9.82 -28.35
CA VAL A 359 -12.89 -10.31 -29.22
C VAL A 359 -11.83 -11.03 -28.40
N TRP A 360 -11.38 -10.43 -27.29
CA TRP A 360 -10.40 -11.04 -26.40
C TRP A 360 -10.92 -12.35 -25.78
N LEU A 361 -12.16 -12.37 -25.31
CA LEU A 361 -12.77 -13.53 -24.67
C LEU A 361 -12.85 -14.74 -25.63
N ALA A 362 -13.18 -14.50 -26.90
CA ALA A 362 -13.26 -15.53 -27.93
C ALA A 362 -11.92 -16.23 -28.23
N HIS A 363 -10.78 -15.60 -27.87
CA HIS A 363 -9.44 -16.18 -28.04
C HIS A 363 -8.93 -16.90 -26.78
N GLN A 364 -9.66 -16.85 -25.67
CA GLN A 364 -9.24 -17.53 -24.44
C GLN A 364 -9.43 -19.04 -24.57
N LYS A 365 -8.53 -19.78 -23.93
CA LYS A 365 -8.57 -21.25 -23.94
C LYS A 365 -9.54 -21.75 -22.86
N PRO A 366 -10.29 -22.83 -23.12
CA PRO A 366 -11.03 -23.52 -22.08
C PRO A 366 -10.10 -23.94 -20.95
N TYR A 367 -10.56 -23.80 -19.71
CA TYR A 367 -9.88 -24.35 -18.54
C TYR A 367 -9.88 -25.89 -18.59
N LEU A 368 -10.92 -26.49 -19.18
CA LEU A 368 -10.97 -27.92 -19.53
C LEU A 368 -9.98 -28.25 -20.66
N SER A 369 -8.70 -28.35 -20.30
CA SER A 369 -7.61 -28.73 -21.21
C SER A 369 -7.68 -30.21 -21.61
N ASP A 370 -6.99 -30.59 -22.68
CA ASP A 370 -6.95 -31.99 -23.14
C ASP A 370 -6.28 -32.93 -22.13
N ALA A 371 -5.27 -32.42 -21.39
CA ALA A 371 -4.68 -33.15 -20.28
C ALA A 371 -5.71 -33.46 -19.19
N LEU A 372 -6.58 -32.49 -18.89
CA LEU A 372 -7.62 -32.62 -17.89
C LEU A 372 -8.74 -33.56 -18.35
N LYS A 373 -9.15 -33.50 -19.62
CA LYS A 373 -10.09 -34.47 -20.22
C LYS A 373 -9.55 -35.90 -20.11
N LYS A 374 -8.27 -36.10 -20.42
CA LYS A 374 -7.60 -37.40 -20.31
C LYS A 374 -7.56 -37.91 -18.87
N GLU A 375 -7.23 -37.05 -17.90
CA GLU A 375 -7.24 -37.41 -16.47
C GLU A 375 -8.64 -37.81 -15.99
N LEU A 376 -9.66 -37.04 -16.39
CA LEU A 376 -11.06 -37.27 -16.04
C LEU A 376 -11.70 -38.43 -16.82
N LYS A 377 -10.95 -39.09 -17.72
CA LYS A 377 -11.45 -40.12 -18.64
C LYS A 377 -12.69 -39.66 -19.41
N MET A 378 -12.77 -38.37 -19.72
CA MET A 378 -13.79 -37.84 -20.61
C MET A 378 -13.47 -38.37 -22.00
N ALA A 379 -14.45 -38.99 -22.67
CA ALA A 379 -14.26 -39.43 -24.05
C ALA A 379 -13.77 -38.24 -24.89
N ASP A 380 -12.72 -38.44 -25.69
CA ASP A 380 -12.38 -37.47 -26.72
C ASP A 380 -13.65 -37.27 -27.54
N ALA A 381 -14.23 -36.07 -27.46
CA ALA A 381 -15.20 -35.64 -28.43
C ALA A 381 -14.42 -35.54 -29.75
N GLY A 382 -14.25 -36.69 -30.41
CA GLY A 382 -13.58 -36.82 -31.68
C GLY A 382 -14.12 -35.74 -32.59
N SER A 383 -13.20 -35.06 -33.26
CA SER A 383 -13.44 -34.13 -34.36
C SER A 383 -14.85 -34.31 -34.91
N VAL A 384 -15.76 -33.38 -34.62
CA VAL A 384 -16.96 -33.23 -35.43
C VAL A 384 -16.41 -32.93 -36.82
N LYS A 385 -16.32 -33.97 -37.66
CA LYS A 385 -16.14 -33.79 -39.09
C LYS A 385 -17.22 -32.80 -39.46
N SER A 386 -16.80 -31.66 -40.02
CA SER A 386 -17.68 -30.77 -40.74
C SER A 386 -18.34 -31.62 -41.82
N ASP A 387 -19.49 -32.21 -41.49
CA ASP A 387 -20.42 -32.72 -42.48
C ASP A 387 -20.92 -31.48 -43.19
N ASN A 388 -20.26 -31.22 -44.31
CA ASN A 388 -20.56 -30.20 -45.28
C ASN A 388 -21.89 -30.57 -45.95
N LYS A 389 -22.99 -30.60 -45.20
CA LYS A 389 -24.34 -30.65 -45.74
C LYS A 389 -24.67 -29.25 -46.24
N ARG A 390 -24.30 -29.02 -47.51
CA ARG A 390 -24.92 -28.00 -48.35
C ARG A 390 -26.43 -28.10 -48.16
N LEU A 391 -27.01 -27.12 -47.48
CA LEU A 391 -28.45 -26.85 -47.54
C LEU A 391 -28.77 -26.60 -49.01
N ALA A 392 -29.41 -27.57 -49.64
CA ALA A 392 -30.10 -27.37 -50.90
C ALA A 392 -31.22 -26.36 -50.63
N LEU A 393 -31.02 -25.13 -51.08
CA LEU A 393 -32.10 -24.18 -51.29
C LEU A 393 -32.89 -24.70 -52.50
N ASN A 394 -34.05 -25.29 -52.24
CA ASN A 394 -35.07 -25.48 -53.27
C ASN A 394 -36.04 -24.30 -53.18
N ASN A 395 -36.02 -23.51 -54.26
CA ASN A 395 -37.03 -22.61 -54.84
C ASN A 395 -38.12 -22.03 -53.93
#